data_AF-A0A4Y8MU11-F1
#
_entry.id   AF-A0A4Y8MU11-F1
#
_cell.length_a   1.000
_cell.length_b   1.000
_cell.length_c   1.000
_cell.angle_alpha   90.00
_cell.angle_beta   90.00
_cell.angle_gamma   90.00
#
_symmetry.space_group_name_H-M   'P 1'
#
loop_
_entity.id
_entity.type
_entity.pdbx_description
1 polymer ?
#
loop_
_entity_poly.entity_id
_entity_poly.type
_entity_poly.pdbx_seq_one_letter_code
_entity_poly.pdbx_strand_id
1 'polypeptide(L)'
;MLRKILSAGPRLSTGVVRLFTGLAIVMYFTMYWKASAFLPEFVFRDSEKIQSQVGGSSTYQDTSFDAVAKLYSSLGNTGSNLFVLTVGGLFIGLMVGYSKRVGGLLLNIVLIAPCVFFNLFVASKDTLVVLMSIVLVLIARRWRVWQVMIAMITIYSAYALTVRIYFELILVIGIGVWFFRRASLRIKTLLIFAVVLGLYVLPNSAYFVLLHPRDMAVDYLVAGSPYGARTGFYNLVEPQSFTAFCADYIYAILRLTVPVLFYPGPKEFAMLLFVGLAVASVFGRKSFHEGNRTDAVDLLASLVIGHMAVSMLFEPDLGSYIRHLSSVALSCAWRLNYLGPRRVGASRNVLTGRPRIDSGSRESINRRENIHPTKVQHL
;
A
#
# COMPACT_ATOMS: atom_id res chain seq x y z
N MET A 1 -2.87 -5.94 19.04
CA MET A 1 -1.44 -5.66 19.24
C MET A 1 -0.96 -4.45 18.43
N LEU A 2 -1.11 -4.42 17.10
CA LEU A 2 -0.64 -3.32 16.24
C LEU A 2 -1.10 -1.90 16.66
N ARG A 3 -2.36 -1.73 17.08
CA ARG A 3 -2.84 -0.44 17.62
C ARG A 3 -2.04 0.03 18.85
N LYS A 4 -1.65 -0.90 19.74
CA LYS A 4 -0.83 -0.58 20.92
C LYS A 4 0.55 -0.07 20.48
N ILE A 5 1.17 -0.73 19.49
CA ILE A 5 2.47 -0.35 18.91
C ILE A 5 2.38 1.03 18.23
N LEU A 6 1.40 1.26 17.36
CA LEU A 6 1.16 2.56 16.72
C LEU A 6 0.94 3.68 17.74
N SER A 7 0.35 3.34 18.90
CA SER A 7 0.12 4.28 19.99
C SER A 7 1.28 4.39 20.99
N ALA A 8 2.32 3.57 20.87
CA ALA A 8 3.40 3.50 21.84
C ALA A 8 4.29 4.75 21.80
N GLY A 9 4.83 5.08 22.97
CA GLY A 9 5.76 6.20 23.16
C GLY A 9 5.11 7.59 23.23
N PRO A 10 5.93 8.62 23.52
CA PRO A 10 5.47 9.99 23.64
C PRO A 10 4.95 10.54 22.31
N ARG A 11 4.12 11.59 22.41
CA ARG A 11 3.71 12.36 21.24
C ARG A 11 4.91 13.16 20.75
N LEU A 12 5.12 13.14 19.45
CA LEU A 12 6.15 13.94 18.81
C LEU A 12 5.62 15.35 18.60
N SER A 13 6.39 16.36 18.98
CA SER A 13 6.06 17.75 18.63
C SER A 13 6.27 17.97 17.13
N THR A 14 5.59 18.96 16.57
CA THR A 14 5.76 19.31 15.15
C THR A 14 7.20 19.67 14.81
N GLY A 15 7.93 20.31 15.74
CA GLY A 15 9.35 20.61 15.58
C GLY A 15 10.21 19.35 15.47
N VAL A 16 9.98 18.36 16.33
CA VAL A 16 10.72 17.08 16.30
C VAL A 16 10.45 16.32 15.00
N VAL A 17 9.19 16.25 14.57
CA VAL A 17 8.84 15.59 13.30
C VAL A 17 9.52 16.28 12.11
N ARG A 18 9.51 17.62 12.07
CA ARG A 18 10.17 18.39 11.00
C ARG A 18 11.68 18.19 11.01
N LEU A 19 12.32 18.22 12.18
CA LEU A 19 13.74 17.97 12.33
C LEU A 19 14.11 16.58 11.82
N PHE A 20 13.40 15.54 12.29
CA PHE A 20 13.64 14.17 11.85
C PHE A 20 13.41 13.99 10.35
N THR A 21 12.37 14.64 9.80
CA THR A 21 12.10 14.66 8.36
C THR A 21 13.27 15.27 7.59
N GLY A 22 13.75 16.44 8.01
CA GLY A 22 14.90 17.10 7.40
C GLY A 22 16.15 16.24 7.45
N LEU A 23 16.45 15.66 8.61
CA LEU A 23 17.58 14.74 8.78
C LEU A 23 17.46 13.50 7.88
N ALA A 24 16.28 12.89 7.79
CA ALA A 24 16.05 11.71 6.95
C ALA A 24 16.21 12.04 5.45
N ILE A 25 15.73 13.20 5.00
CA ILE A 25 15.90 13.66 3.61
C ILE A 25 17.36 13.95 3.30
N VAL A 26 18.08 14.65 4.20
CA VAL A 26 19.52 14.92 4.03
C VAL A 26 20.33 13.63 4.01
N MET A 27 19.99 12.67 4.88
CA MET A 27 20.61 11.34 4.88
C MET A 27 20.35 10.63 3.55
N TYR A 28 19.11 10.64 3.06
CA TYR A 28 18.77 10.07 1.76
C TYR A 28 19.54 10.72 0.61
N PHE A 29 19.65 12.04 0.57
CA PHE A 29 20.40 12.75 -0.48
C PHE A 29 21.89 12.41 -0.44
N THR A 30 22.47 12.36 0.76
CA THR A 30 23.87 11.95 0.96
C THR A 30 24.10 10.52 0.48
N MET A 31 23.21 9.59 0.86
CA MET A 31 23.28 8.20 0.43
C MET A 31 23.10 8.06 -1.08
N TYR A 32 22.20 8.82 -1.70
CA TYR A 32 21.98 8.82 -3.14
C TYR A 32 23.25 9.24 -3.90
N TRP A 33 23.90 10.33 -3.48
CA TRP A 33 25.13 10.81 -4.11
C TRP A 33 26.31 9.84 -3.94
N LYS A 34 26.32 9.07 -2.86
CA LYS A 34 27.35 8.07 -2.56
C LYS A 34 26.91 6.63 -2.83
N ALA A 35 25.79 6.43 -3.53
CA ALA A 35 25.16 5.12 -3.67
C ALA A 35 26.13 4.10 -4.28
N SER A 36 26.89 4.47 -5.31
CA SER A 36 27.87 3.60 -5.97
C SER A 36 29.03 3.15 -5.07
N ALA A 37 29.30 3.88 -3.97
CA ALA A 37 30.36 3.52 -3.03
C ALA A 37 29.89 2.54 -1.94
N PHE A 38 28.58 2.51 -1.65
CA PHE A 38 28.02 1.75 -0.52
C PHE A 38 27.09 0.61 -0.94
N LEU A 39 26.52 0.66 -2.15
CA LEU A 39 25.52 -0.29 -2.62
C LEU A 39 26.12 -1.31 -3.58
N PRO A 40 25.72 -2.59 -3.47
CA PRO A 40 26.11 -3.61 -4.42
C PRO A 40 25.58 -3.32 -5.83
N GLU A 41 26.32 -3.77 -6.83
CA GLU A 41 26.04 -3.55 -8.25
C GLU A 41 24.63 -4.01 -8.69
N PHE A 42 24.07 -5.05 -8.05
CA PHE A 42 22.74 -5.55 -8.40
C PHE A 42 21.60 -4.53 -8.21
N VAL A 43 21.78 -3.51 -7.35
CA VAL A 43 20.80 -2.44 -7.13
C VAL A 43 20.66 -1.56 -8.38
N PHE A 44 21.70 -1.48 -9.21
CA PHE A 44 21.77 -0.63 -10.39
C PHE A 44 21.27 -1.31 -11.68
N ARG A 45 20.95 -2.61 -11.66
CA ARG A 45 20.57 -3.38 -12.86
C ARG A 45 19.42 -2.78 -13.68
N ASP A 46 18.33 -2.37 -13.02
CA ASP A 46 17.19 -1.77 -13.75
C ASP A 46 17.58 -0.40 -14.34
N SER A 47 18.47 0.34 -13.67
CA SER A 47 18.99 1.60 -14.18
C SER A 47 20.00 1.41 -15.31
N GLU A 48 20.82 0.36 -15.29
CA GLU A 48 21.74 0.00 -16.37
C GLU A 48 20.95 -0.39 -17.62
N LYS A 49 19.83 -1.11 -17.48
CA LYS A 49 18.91 -1.41 -18.59
C LYS A 49 18.30 -0.14 -19.18
N ILE A 50 17.90 0.81 -18.34
CA ILE A 50 17.38 2.11 -18.79
C ILE A 50 18.49 2.94 -19.44
N GLN A 51 19.67 3.03 -18.83
CA GLN A 51 20.81 3.80 -19.33
C GLN A 51 21.36 3.23 -20.64
N SER A 52 21.40 1.91 -20.80
CA SER A 52 21.80 1.28 -22.06
C SER A 52 20.83 1.60 -23.19
N GLN A 53 19.52 1.63 -22.92
CA GLN A 53 18.51 2.10 -23.89
C GLN A 53 18.66 3.60 -24.20
N VAL A 54 18.86 4.44 -23.17
CA VAL A 54 19.16 5.88 -23.35
C VAL A 54 20.43 6.09 -24.17
N GLY A 55 21.43 5.21 -24.04
CA GLY A 55 22.68 5.20 -24.80
C GLY A 55 22.55 4.66 -26.23
N GLY A 56 21.35 4.30 -26.69
CA GLY A 56 21.09 3.87 -28.07
C GLY A 56 21.08 2.36 -28.31
N SER A 57 21.08 1.53 -27.27
CA SER A 57 20.86 0.08 -27.41
C SER A 57 19.44 -0.22 -27.91
N SER A 58 19.28 -1.14 -28.85
CA SER A 58 17.96 -1.66 -29.29
C SER A 58 17.49 -2.89 -28.51
N THR A 59 18.25 -3.36 -27.51
CA THR A 59 18.02 -4.64 -26.81
C THR A 59 16.64 -4.73 -26.12
N TYR A 60 16.05 -3.59 -25.73
CA TYR A 60 14.76 -3.52 -25.05
C TYR A 60 13.73 -2.64 -25.79
N GLN A 61 13.89 -2.47 -27.09
CA GLN A 61 12.98 -1.72 -27.95
C GLN A 61 11.54 -2.29 -27.84
N ASP A 62 10.53 -1.41 -27.81
CA ASP A 62 9.11 -1.74 -27.63
C ASP A 62 8.73 -2.43 -26.31
N THR A 63 9.63 -2.43 -25.31
CA THR A 63 9.33 -2.94 -23.97
C THR A 63 9.05 -1.83 -22.96
N SER A 64 8.62 -2.20 -21.75
CA SER A 64 8.43 -1.28 -20.63
C SER A 64 9.66 -0.41 -20.29
N PHE A 65 10.86 -0.87 -20.66
CA PHE A 65 12.10 -0.13 -20.41
C PHE A 65 12.31 1.00 -21.43
N ASP A 66 11.85 0.84 -22.67
CA ASP A 66 11.96 1.87 -23.72
C ASP A 66 11.08 3.09 -23.40
N ALA A 67 9.82 2.86 -23.02
CA ALA A 67 8.93 3.97 -22.63
C ALA A 67 9.49 4.81 -21.46
N VAL A 68 10.09 4.15 -20.47
CA VAL A 68 10.71 4.79 -19.31
C VAL A 68 12.05 5.44 -19.69
N ALA A 69 12.84 4.82 -20.57
CA ALA A 69 14.08 5.39 -21.09
C ALA A 69 13.81 6.66 -21.90
N LYS A 70 12.77 6.71 -22.73
CA LYS A 70 12.34 7.93 -23.44
C LYS A 70 12.02 9.05 -22.47
N LEU A 71 11.28 8.77 -21.39
CA LEU A 71 11.00 9.77 -20.35
C LEU A 71 12.30 10.30 -19.72
N TYR A 72 13.19 9.43 -19.25
CA TYR A 72 14.43 9.86 -18.59
C TYR A 72 15.43 10.53 -19.55
N SER A 73 15.49 10.09 -20.80
CA SER A 73 16.29 10.74 -21.84
C SER A 73 15.84 12.18 -22.07
N SER A 74 14.53 12.44 -22.09
CA SER A 74 13.98 13.79 -22.27
C SER A 74 14.32 14.75 -21.13
N LEU A 75 14.52 14.22 -19.92
CA LEU A 75 14.95 14.99 -18.74
C LEU A 75 16.47 15.19 -18.69
N GLY A 76 17.23 14.41 -19.45
CA GLY A 76 18.68 14.30 -19.33
C GLY A 76 19.13 13.67 -18.00
N ASN A 77 20.44 13.50 -17.83
CA ASN A 77 21.02 12.88 -16.64
C ASN A 77 20.73 13.71 -15.36
N THR A 78 20.97 15.02 -15.42
CA THR A 78 20.71 15.93 -14.28
C THR A 78 19.23 15.97 -13.91
N GLY A 79 18.33 16.04 -14.89
CA GLY A 79 16.89 16.07 -14.64
C GLY A 79 16.38 14.74 -14.07
N SER A 80 16.88 13.60 -14.54
CA SER A 80 16.55 12.29 -14.02
C SER A 80 16.96 12.13 -12.55
N ASN A 81 18.17 12.57 -12.19
CA ASN A 81 18.64 12.53 -10.81
C ASN A 81 17.82 13.46 -9.91
N LEU A 82 17.54 14.68 -10.36
CA LEU A 82 16.71 15.63 -9.63
C LEU A 82 15.28 15.09 -9.44
N PHE A 83 14.72 14.43 -10.45
CA PHE A 83 13.42 13.79 -10.38
C PHE A 83 13.37 12.73 -9.28
N VAL A 84 14.32 11.77 -9.28
CA VAL A 84 14.37 10.69 -8.28
C VAL A 84 14.54 11.27 -6.87
N LEU A 85 15.47 12.22 -6.69
CA LEU A 85 15.69 12.90 -5.42
C LEU A 85 14.43 13.62 -4.91
N THR A 86 13.72 14.30 -5.81
CA THR A 86 12.47 15.00 -5.47
C THR A 86 11.38 14.03 -5.05
N VAL A 87 11.18 12.95 -5.81
CA VAL A 87 10.20 11.90 -5.48
C VAL A 87 10.54 11.25 -4.14
N GLY A 88 11.81 10.91 -3.91
CA GLY A 88 12.25 10.31 -2.66
C GLY A 88 12.12 11.24 -1.45
N GLY A 89 12.50 12.51 -1.62
CA GLY A 89 12.32 13.55 -0.59
C GLY A 89 10.85 13.76 -0.22
N LEU A 90 9.96 13.83 -1.22
CA LEU A 90 8.51 13.93 -1.03
C LEU A 90 7.94 12.68 -0.33
N PHE A 91 8.35 11.49 -0.77
CA PHE A 91 7.95 10.23 -0.15
C PHE A 91 8.31 10.18 1.33
N ILE A 92 9.59 10.42 1.67
CA ILE A 92 10.08 10.44 3.06
C ILE A 92 9.35 11.52 3.87
N GLY A 93 9.20 12.72 3.29
CA GLY A 93 8.51 13.84 3.94
C GLY A 93 7.07 13.52 4.30
N LEU A 94 6.33 12.86 3.42
CA LEU A 94 4.97 12.41 3.69
C LEU A 94 4.94 11.28 4.71
N MET A 95 5.79 10.25 4.55
CA MET A 95 5.85 9.11 5.46
C MET A 95 6.14 9.53 6.90
N VAL A 96 7.17 10.35 7.12
CA VAL A 96 7.53 10.84 8.46
C VAL A 96 6.50 11.87 8.97
N GLY A 97 6.03 12.76 8.09
CA GLY A 97 5.07 13.81 8.45
C GLY A 97 3.74 13.29 8.99
N TYR A 98 3.36 12.05 8.70
CA TYR A 98 2.16 11.41 9.26
C TYR A 98 2.33 10.85 10.67
N SER A 99 3.56 10.69 11.15
CA SER A 99 3.85 10.08 12.45
C SER A 99 3.61 11.07 13.60
N LYS A 100 2.59 10.82 14.43
CA LYS A 100 2.29 11.64 15.62
C LYS A 100 2.91 11.13 16.92
N ARG A 101 3.43 9.91 16.91
CA ARG A 101 4.02 9.22 18.06
C ARG A 101 5.22 8.42 17.60
N VAL A 102 6.13 8.13 18.53
CA VAL A 102 7.35 7.35 18.28
C VAL A 102 7.03 5.99 17.66
N GLY A 103 6.04 5.25 18.18
CA GLY A 103 5.67 3.94 17.61
C GLY A 103 5.20 4.00 16.15
N GLY A 104 4.47 5.05 15.76
CA GLY A 104 4.09 5.28 14.36
C GLY A 104 5.27 5.70 13.48
N LEU A 105 6.24 6.43 14.04
CA LEU A 105 7.47 6.79 13.33
C LEU A 105 8.32 5.55 13.04
N LEU A 106 8.53 4.69 14.04
CA LEU A 106 9.29 3.44 13.88
C LEU A 106 8.67 2.52 12.82
N LEU A 107 7.34 2.37 12.82
CA LEU A 107 6.65 1.60 11.80
C LEU A 107 6.80 2.21 10.40
N ASN A 108 6.75 3.54 10.29
CA ASN A 108 6.98 4.20 9.02
C ASN A 108 8.43 4.04 8.55
N ILE A 109 9.43 4.02 9.44
CA ILE A 109 10.83 3.74 9.08
C ILE A 109 10.97 2.34 8.47
N VAL A 110 10.32 1.33 9.04
CA VAL A 110 10.30 -0.05 8.47
C VAL A 110 9.72 -0.06 7.06
N LEU A 111 8.71 0.78 6.78
CA LEU A 111 8.11 0.89 5.44
C LEU A 111 8.93 1.76 4.47
N ILE A 112 9.64 2.77 4.97
CA ILE A 112 10.50 3.66 4.16
C ILE A 112 11.71 2.88 3.64
N ALA A 113 12.36 2.09 4.49
CA ALA A 113 13.67 1.52 4.19
C ALA A 113 13.69 0.69 2.88
N PRO A 114 12.77 -0.27 2.63
CA PRO A 114 12.76 -1.01 1.37
C PRO A 114 12.43 -0.13 0.16
N CYS A 115 11.52 0.83 0.31
CA CYS A 115 11.16 1.73 -0.80
C CYS A 115 12.34 2.61 -1.21
N VAL A 116 13.06 3.18 -0.24
CA VAL A 116 14.25 3.98 -0.51
C VAL A 116 15.32 3.11 -1.16
N PHE A 117 15.57 1.93 -0.60
CA PHE A 117 16.61 1.02 -1.06
C PHE A 117 16.37 0.49 -2.48
N PHE A 118 15.14 0.08 -2.80
CA PHE A 118 14.85 -0.58 -4.07
C PHE A 118 14.31 0.34 -5.17
N ASN A 119 13.68 1.48 -4.82
CA ASN A 119 12.95 2.29 -5.81
C ASN A 119 13.47 3.72 -5.96
N LEU A 120 14.31 4.21 -5.03
CA LEU A 120 14.66 5.63 -4.96
C LEU A 120 16.17 5.90 -4.95
N PHE A 121 17.03 4.88 -5.08
CA PHE A 121 18.46 5.10 -5.29
C PHE A 121 18.84 5.29 -6.75
N VAL A 122 18.00 4.86 -7.68
CA VAL A 122 18.23 5.07 -9.10
C VAL A 122 16.92 5.27 -9.84
N ALA A 123 17.00 5.94 -10.98
CA ALA A 123 15.88 6.10 -11.90
C ALA A 123 15.43 4.72 -12.40
N SER A 124 14.25 4.31 -11.95
CA SER A 124 13.61 3.06 -12.37
C SER A 124 12.13 3.29 -12.66
N LYS A 125 11.52 2.35 -13.38
CA LYS A 125 10.06 2.33 -13.56
C LYS A 125 9.30 2.37 -12.22
N ASP A 126 9.87 1.81 -11.16
CA ASP A 126 9.24 1.72 -9.84
C ASP A 126 9.24 3.09 -9.13
N THR A 127 10.16 4.00 -9.48
CA THR A 127 10.11 5.41 -9.04
C THR A 127 8.81 6.09 -9.51
N LEU A 128 8.32 5.77 -10.72
CA LEU A 128 7.04 6.27 -11.22
C LEU A 128 5.88 5.74 -10.38
N VAL A 129 5.92 4.48 -9.97
CA VAL A 129 4.88 3.89 -9.12
C VAL A 129 4.87 4.53 -7.73
N VAL A 130 6.05 4.87 -7.17
CA VAL A 130 6.15 5.66 -5.93
C VAL A 130 5.47 7.03 -6.11
N LEU A 131 5.75 7.73 -7.23
CA LEU A 131 5.13 9.01 -7.56
C LEU A 131 3.60 8.87 -7.70
N MET A 132 3.10 7.81 -8.36
CA MET A 132 1.66 7.52 -8.44
C MET A 132 1.05 7.39 -7.04
N SER A 133 1.72 6.69 -6.11
CA SER A 133 1.25 6.57 -4.72
C SER A 133 1.22 7.93 -4.00
N ILE A 134 2.23 8.78 -4.21
CA ILE A 134 2.30 10.14 -3.64
C ILE A 134 1.11 10.96 -4.14
N VAL A 135 0.91 11.01 -5.45
CA VAL A 135 -0.17 11.77 -6.09
C VAL A 135 -1.53 11.32 -5.56
N LEU A 136 -1.78 10.01 -5.54
CA LEU A 136 -3.05 9.46 -5.05
C LEU A 136 -3.31 9.78 -3.58
N VAL A 137 -2.28 9.69 -2.73
CA VAL A 137 -2.42 10.07 -1.32
C VAL A 137 -2.69 11.57 -1.18
N LEU A 138 -2.01 12.43 -1.94
CA LEU A 138 -2.24 13.88 -1.92
C LEU A 138 -3.67 14.24 -2.37
N ILE A 139 -4.18 13.60 -3.42
CA ILE A 139 -5.56 13.75 -3.88
C ILE A 139 -6.53 13.29 -2.79
N ALA A 140 -6.32 12.10 -2.24
CA ALA A 140 -7.19 11.51 -1.22
C ALA A 140 -7.25 12.31 0.09
N ARG A 141 -6.26 13.17 0.37
CA ARG A 141 -6.32 14.09 1.52
C ARG A 141 -7.40 15.15 1.38
N ARG A 142 -7.67 15.60 0.15
CA ARG A 142 -8.55 16.74 -0.12
C ARG A 142 -9.89 16.31 -0.71
N TRP A 143 -9.90 15.22 -1.47
CA TRP A 143 -11.01 14.87 -2.36
C TRP A 143 -11.85 13.70 -1.83
N ARG A 144 -13.04 13.52 -2.41
CA ARG A 144 -13.99 12.45 -2.06
C ARG A 144 -13.54 11.12 -2.69
N VAL A 145 -14.02 9.99 -2.16
CA VAL A 145 -13.62 8.65 -2.62
C VAL A 145 -13.82 8.42 -4.12
N TRP A 146 -14.90 8.92 -4.71
CA TRP A 146 -15.16 8.78 -6.15
C TRP A 146 -14.13 9.53 -7.01
N GLN A 147 -13.69 10.71 -6.56
CA GLN A 147 -12.66 11.49 -7.26
C GLN A 147 -11.30 10.80 -7.17
N VAL A 148 -11.00 10.22 -6.01
CA VAL A 148 -9.79 9.39 -5.81
C VAL A 148 -9.85 8.15 -6.69
N MET A 149 -11.02 7.53 -6.84
CA MET A 149 -11.22 6.37 -7.71
C MET A 149 -10.99 6.72 -9.17
N ILE A 150 -11.55 7.84 -9.66
CA ILE A 150 -11.31 8.30 -11.04
C ILE A 150 -9.82 8.61 -11.26
N ALA A 151 -9.17 9.30 -10.32
CA ALA A 151 -7.74 9.57 -10.40
C ALA A 151 -6.91 8.28 -10.41
N MET A 152 -7.28 7.30 -9.57
CA MET A 152 -6.63 5.99 -9.51
C MET A 152 -6.77 5.23 -10.83
N ILE A 153 -7.98 5.16 -11.39
CA ILE A 153 -8.23 4.54 -12.70
C ILE A 153 -7.40 5.23 -13.78
N THR A 154 -7.48 6.56 -13.87
CA THR A 154 -6.76 7.33 -14.89
C THR A 154 -5.26 7.12 -14.82
N ILE A 155 -4.67 7.21 -13.61
CA ILE A 155 -3.24 7.09 -13.40
C ILE A 155 -2.75 5.65 -13.66
N TYR A 156 -3.47 4.64 -13.17
CA TYR A 156 -3.10 3.23 -13.38
C TYR A 156 -3.26 2.82 -14.84
N SER A 157 -4.35 3.21 -15.51
CA SER A 157 -4.55 2.89 -16.92
C SER A 157 -3.55 3.61 -17.81
N ALA A 158 -3.24 4.87 -17.56
CA ALA A 158 -2.18 5.57 -18.29
C ALA A 158 -0.82 4.86 -18.13
N TYR A 159 -0.48 4.44 -16.91
CA TYR A 159 0.75 3.65 -16.68
C TYR A 159 0.69 2.26 -17.33
N ALA A 160 -0.47 1.60 -17.31
CA ALA A 160 -0.62 0.26 -17.86
C ALA A 160 -0.45 0.25 -19.38
N LEU A 161 -1.02 1.25 -20.06
CA LEU A 161 -0.94 1.39 -21.52
C LEU A 161 0.45 1.79 -22.01
N THR A 162 1.25 2.46 -21.19
CA THR A 162 2.55 3.00 -21.59
C THR A 162 3.73 2.16 -21.09
N VAL A 163 3.61 1.56 -19.91
CA VAL A 163 4.72 0.87 -19.25
C VAL A 163 4.40 -0.63 -19.14
N ARG A 164 3.34 -1.01 -18.41
CA ARG A 164 3.08 -2.43 -18.07
C ARG A 164 1.60 -2.76 -17.95
N ILE A 165 1.07 -3.48 -18.94
CA ILE A 165 -0.37 -3.78 -19.05
C ILE A 165 -0.97 -4.50 -17.83
N TYR A 166 -0.18 -5.31 -17.10
CA TYR A 166 -0.67 -6.01 -15.91
C TYR A 166 -1.07 -5.07 -14.76
N PHE A 167 -0.74 -3.78 -14.82
CA PHE A 167 -1.24 -2.78 -13.85
C PHE A 167 -2.77 -2.62 -13.91
N GLU A 168 -3.42 -2.98 -15.03
CA GLU A 168 -4.88 -3.10 -15.09
C GLU A 168 -5.39 -4.19 -14.15
N LEU A 169 -4.69 -5.33 -14.06
CA LEU A 169 -5.05 -6.41 -13.15
C LEU A 169 -4.93 -5.95 -11.68
N ILE A 170 -3.88 -5.18 -11.35
CA ILE A 170 -3.71 -4.57 -10.03
C ILE A 170 -4.90 -3.67 -9.69
N LEU A 171 -5.32 -2.83 -10.64
CA LEU A 171 -6.42 -1.90 -10.50
C LEU A 171 -7.75 -2.64 -10.27
N VAL A 172 -8.06 -3.62 -11.12
CA VAL A 172 -9.29 -4.43 -11.04
C VAL A 172 -9.36 -5.18 -9.71
N ILE A 173 -8.28 -5.85 -9.30
CA ILE A 173 -8.24 -6.56 -8.01
C ILE A 173 -8.37 -5.57 -6.85
N GLY A 174 -7.68 -4.42 -6.90
CA GLY A 174 -7.74 -3.39 -5.86
C GLY A 174 -9.15 -2.83 -5.65
N ILE A 175 -9.85 -2.49 -6.74
CA ILE A 175 -11.25 -2.03 -6.71
C ILE A 175 -12.17 -3.16 -6.23
N GLY A 176 -11.96 -4.39 -6.74
CA GLY A 176 -12.71 -5.57 -6.32
C GLY A 176 -12.61 -5.84 -4.82
N VAL A 177 -11.41 -5.76 -4.25
CA VAL A 177 -11.17 -5.89 -2.80
C VAL A 177 -11.87 -4.78 -2.02
N TRP A 178 -11.85 -3.54 -2.51
CA TRP A 178 -12.55 -2.44 -1.86
C TRP A 178 -14.07 -2.65 -1.83
N PHE A 179 -14.65 -3.09 -2.95
CA PHE A 179 -16.07 -3.42 -3.03
C PHE A 179 -16.43 -4.62 -2.15
N PHE A 180 -15.63 -5.70 -2.22
CA PHE A 180 -15.78 -6.90 -1.40
C PHE A 180 -15.80 -6.56 0.10
N ARG A 181 -14.95 -5.64 0.56
CA ARG A 181 -14.90 -5.23 1.97
C ARG A 181 -16.15 -4.49 2.45
N ARG A 182 -16.95 -3.92 1.54
CA ARG A 182 -18.19 -3.18 1.83
C ARG A 182 -19.45 -4.01 1.60
N ALA A 183 -19.33 -5.05 0.80
CA ALA A 183 -20.42 -5.95 0.46
C ALA A 183 -21.02 -6.66 1.69
N SER A 184 -22.32 -6.95 1.61
CA SER A 184 -23.01 -7.84 2.54
C SER A 184 -22.46 -9.27 2.43
N LEU A 185 -22.70 -10.12 3.43
CA LEU A 185 -22.20 -11.50 3.40
C LEU A 185 -22.67 -12.27 2.15
N ARG A 186 -23.91 -12.05 1.71
CA ARG A 186 -24.49 -12.65 0.50
C ARG A 186 -23.74 -12.22 -0.77
N ILE A 187 -23.42 -10.94 -0.88
CA ILE A 187 -22.66 -10.42 -2.02
C ILE A 187 -21.21 -10.93 -1.95
N LYS A 188 -20.61 -11.04 -0.76
CA LYS A 188 -19.27 -11.63 -0.61
C LYS A 188 -19.22 -13.08 -1.06
N THR A 189 -20.19 -13.90 -0.66
CA THR A 189 -20.27 -15.29 -1.13
C THR A 189 -20.43 -15.33 -2.65
N LEU A 190 -21.32 -14.50 -3.21
CA LEU A 190 -21.50 -14.42 -4.66
C LEU A 190 -20.21 -14.02 -5.38
N LEU A 191 -19.48 -13.02 -4.88
CA LEU A 191 -18.21 -12.58 -5.46
C LEU A 191 -17.14 -13.67 -5.39
N ILE A 192 -17.05 -14.41 -4.29
CA ILE A 192 -16.10 -15.54 -4.17
C ILE A 192 -16.45 -16.61 -5.20
N PHE A 193 -17.72 -17.02 -5.29
CA PHE A 193 -18.16 -17.98 -6.30
C PHE A 193 -17.89 -17.48 -7.72
N ALA A 194 -18.18 -16.22 -8.01
CA ALA A 194 -17.93 -15.61 -9.32
C ALA A 194 -16.44 -15.58 -9.68
N VAL A 195 -15.56 -15.26 -8.72
CA VAL A 195 -14.10 -15.29 -8.94
C VAL A 195 -13.61 -16.72 -9.17
N VAL A 196 -14.04 -17.68 -8.35
CA VAL A 196 -13.64 -19.09 -8.50
C VAL A 196 -14.14 -19.65 -9.82
N LEU A 197 -15.40 -19.40 -10.18
CA LEU A 197 -15.98 -19.83 -11.45
C LEU A 197 -15.30 -19.14 -12.63
N GLY A 198 -15.06 -17.83 -12.54
CA GLY A 198 -14.38 -17.06 -13.57
C GLY A 198 -12.97 -17.58 -13.82
N LEU A 199 -12.21 -17.88 -12.76
CA LEU A 199 -10.91 -18.52 -12.87
C LEU A 199 -11.04 -19.92 -13.48
N TYR A 200 -11.98 -20.75 -13.01
CA TYR A 200 -12.17 -22.13 -13.49
C TYR A 200 -12.49 -22.22 -14.99
N VAL A 201 -13.25 -21.28 -15.53
CA VAL A 201 -13.68 -21.24 -16.94
C VAL A 201 -12.58 -20.70 -17.87
N LEU A 202 -11.48 -20.16 -17.33
CA LEU A 202 -10.37 -19.72 -18.18
C LEU A 202 -9.78 -20.89 -18.98
N PRO A 203 -9.39 -20.65 -20.25
CA PRO A 203 -8.70 -21.67 -21.04
C PRO A 203 -7.35 -21.98 -20.39
N ASN A 204 -6.87 -23.22 -20.54
CA ASN A 204 -5.61 -23.65 -19.94
C ASN A 204 -4.40 -22.78 -20.34
N SER A 205 -4.42 -22.23 -21.56
CA SER A 205 -3.40 -21.29 -22.03
C SER A 205 -3.32 -20.01 -21.18
N ALA A 206 -4.43 -19.56 -20.58
CA ALA A 206 -4.42 -18.39 -19.71
C ALA A 206 -3.64 -18.66 -18.41
N TYR A 207 -3.77 -19.84 -17.81
CA TYR A 207 -2.99 -20.21 -16.62
C TYR A 207 -1.49 -20.21 -16.94
N PHE A 208 -1.12 -20.77 -18.10
CA PHE A 208 0.25 -20.78 -18.56
C PHE A 208 0.80 -19.36 -18.74
N VAL A 209 0.08 -18.49 -19.44
CA VAL A 209 0.48 -17.08 -19.65
C VAL A 209 0.63 -16.31 -18.33
N LEU A 210 -0.18 -16.63 -17.31
CA LEU A 210 -0.13 -15.94 -16.02
C LEU A 210 1.03 -16.37 -15.13
N LEU A 211 1.40 -17.65 -15.13
CA LEU A 211 2.39 -18.21 -14.18
C LEU A 211 3.74 -18.56 -14.80
N HIS A 212 3.80 -18.90 -16.09
CA HIS A 212 5.06 -19.23 -16.77
C HIS A 212 6.09 -18.08 -16.78
N PRO A 213 5.70 -16.79 -16.91
CA PRO A 213 6.67 -15.69 -16.85
C PRO A 213 7.49 -15.65 -15.56
N ARG A 214 6.98 -16.21 -14.46
CA ARG A 214 7.72 -16.32 -13.20
C ARG A 214 8.94 -17.22 -13.33
N ASP A 215 8.76 -18.42 -13.88
CA ASP A 215 9.84 -19.39 -14.08
C ASP A 215 10.91 -18.81 -15.03
N MET A 216 10.46 -18.20 -16.12
CA MET A 216 11.34 -17.49 -17.05
C MET A 216 12.16 -16.39 -16.38
N ALA A 217 11.56 -15.66 -15.43
CA ALA A 217 12.26 -14.63 -14.67
C ALA A 217 13.29 -15.23 -13.70
N VAL A 218 13.02 -16.42 -13.12
CA VAL A 218 14.02 -17.16 -12.33
C VAL A 218 15.18 -17.59 -13.22
N ASP A 219 14.92 -18.19 -14.39
CA ASP A 219 15.95 -18.62 -15.34
C ASP A 219 16.86 -17.46 -15.73
N TYR A 220 16.26 -16.29 -16.01
CA TYR A 220 17.01 -15.07 -16.31
C TYR A 220 17.88 -14.62 -15.13
N LEU A 221 17.39 -14.71 -13.89
CA LEU A 221 18.16 -14.34 -12.69
C LEU A 221 19.31 -15.30 -12.44
N VAL A 222 19.12 -16.60 -12.67
CA VAL A 222 20.15 -17.63 -12.54
C VAL A 222 21.23 -17.45 -13.61
N ALA A 223 20.83 -17.25 -14.87
CA ALA A 223 21.77 -17.07 -15.98
C ALA A 223 22.55 -15.73 -15.89
N GLY A 224 21.90 -14.67 -15.39
CA GLY A 224 22.42 -13.31 -15.42
C GLY A 224 23.02 -12.81 -14.10
N SER A 225 23.19 -13.62 -13.05
CA SER A 225 23.70 -13.16 -11.76
C SER A 225 24.81 -14.01 -11.17
N PRO A 226 26.00 -13.44 -10.86
CA PRO A 226 27.05 -14.15 -10.15
C PRO A 226 26.65 -14.55 -8.72
N TYR A 227 25.57 -13.96 -8.17
CA TYR A 227 25.02 -14.29 -6.85
C TYR A 227 23.83 -15.27 -6.90
N GLY A 228 23.39 -15.67 -8.10
CA GLY A 228 22.24 -16.56 -8.33
C GLY A 228 20.89 -16.02 -7.87
N ALA A 229 19.85 -16.84 -8.02
CA ALA A 229 18.49 -16.55 -7.56
C ALA A 229 18.25 -17.10 -6.14
N ARG A 230 18.96 -16.57 -5.12
CA ARG A 230 18.97 -17.16 -3.75
C ARG A 230 17.57 -17.38 -3.14
N THR A 231 16.65 -16.46 -3.36
CA THR A 231 15.24 -16.58 -2.94
C THR A 231 14.30 -16.87 -4.11
N GLY A 232 14.86 -17.16 -5.28
CA GLY A 232 14.11 -17.53 -6.47
C GLY A 232 13.42 -18.88 -6.29
N PHE A 233 12.23 -19.02 -6.86
CA PHE A 233 11.50 -20.28 -6.83
C PHE A 233 10.71 -20.48 -8.11
N TYR A 234 10.70 -21.71 -8.60
CA TYR A 234 9.88 -22.13 -9.73
C TYR A 234 8.47 -22.51 -9.27
N ASN A 235 7.52 -22.58 -10.22
CA ASN A 235 6.26 -23.29 -10.05
C ASN A 235 6.52 -24.74 -9.57
N LEU A 236 5.62 -25.28 -8.74
CA LEU A 236 5.69 -26.67 -8.28
C LEU A 236 5.33 -27.64 -9.39
N VAL A 237 4.36 -27.24 -10.21
CA VAL A 237 3.82 -28.02 -11.32
C VAL A 237 3.66 -27.13 -12.54
N GLU A 238 3.51 -27.75 -13.71
CA GLU A 238 3.29 -26.96 -14.91
C GLU A 238 1.87 -26.36 -14.91
N PRO A 239 1.70 -25.05 -15.16
CA PRO A 239 0.41 -24.35 -15.03
C PRO A 239 -0.53 -24.61 -16.22
N GLN A 240 -0.83 -25.88 -16.51
CA GLN A 240 -1.69 -26.32 -17.61
C GLN A 240 -3.14 -26.65 -17.19
N SER A 241 -3.50 -26.42 -15.92
CA SER A 241 -4.86 -26.67 -15.41
C SER A 241 -5.21 -25.73 -14.26
N PHE A 242 -6.51 -25.58 -13.96
CA PHE A 242 -7.00 -24.80 -12.83
C PHE A 242 -6.40 -25.26 -11.48
N THR A 243 -6.31 -26.58 -11.29
CA THR A 243 -5.76 -27.16 -10.05
C THR A 243 -4.27 -26.84 -9.92
N ALA A 244 -3.50 -26.97 -11.00
CA ALA A 244 -2.08 -26.61 -11.03
C ALA A 244 -1.90 -25.11 -10.71
N PHE A 245 -2.68 -24.26 -11.38
CA PHE A 245 -2.69 -22.82 -11.12
C PHE A 245 -2.94 -22.49 -9.65
N CYS A 246 -3.93 -23.13 -9.01
CA CYS A 246 -4.22 -22.92 -7.61
C CYS A 246 -3.07 -23.37 -6.70
N ALA A 247 -2.47 -24.53 -6.97
CA ALA A 247 -1.34 -25.04 -6.20
C ALA A 247 -0.12 -24.09 -6.27
N ASP A 248 0.24 -23.65 -7.47
CA ASP A 248 1.37 -22.75 -7.70
C ASP A 248 1.14 -21.34 -7.14
N TYR A 249 -0.09 -20.85 -7.20
CA TYR A 249 -0.45 -19.56 -6.64
C TYR A 249 -0.43 -19.58 -5.10
N ILE A 250 -0.98 -20.63 -4.47
CA ILE A 250 -0.90 -20.81 -3.01
C ILE A 250 0.56 -20.96 -2.58
N TYR A 251 1.36 -21.72 -3.32
CA TYR A 251 2.77 -21.88 -3.05
C TYR A 251 3.53 -20.55 -3.13
N ALA A 252 3.25 -19.73 -4.14
CA ALA A 252 3.82 -18.38 -4.26
C ALA A 252 3.41 -17.47 -3.10
N ILE A 253 2.14 -17.52 -2.68
CA ILE A 253 1.68 -16.82 -1.46
C ILE A 253 2.55 -17.21 -0.27
N LEU A 254 2.77 -18.50 -0.03
CA LEU A 254 3.57 -18.96 1.11
C LEU A 254 5.02 -18.49 1.00
N ARG A 255 5.64 -18.66 -0.17
CA ARG A 255 7.05 -18.27 -0.44
C ARG A 255 7.28 -16.78 -0.24
N LEU A 256 6.39 -15.93 -0.76
CA LEU A 256 6.56 -14.48 -0.77
C LEU A 256 6.05 -13.79 0.49
N THR A 257 4.97 -14.30 1.10
CA THR A 257 4.38 -13.67 2.31
C THR A 257 4.91 -14.23 3.62
N VAL A 258 5.43 -15.46 3.62
CA VAL A 258 6.00 -16.11 4.81
C VAL A 258 7.41 -16.65 4.53
N PRO A 259 8.36 -15.77 4.11
CA PRO A 259 9.68 -16.21 3.65
C PRO A 259 10.51 -16.94 4.72
N VAL A 260 10.27 -16.63 5.99
CA VAL A 260 10.96 -17.24 7.15
C VAL A 260 10.78 -18.76 7.21
N LEU A 261 9.68 -19.32 6.67
CA LEU A 261 9.48 -20.77 6.62
C LEU A 261 10.46 -21.48 5.68
N PHE A 262 11.02 -20.76 4.71
CA PHE A 262 11.88 -21.34 3.67
C PHE A 262 13.34 -20.89 3.81
N TYR A 263 13.55 -19.64 4.21
CA TYR A 263 14.88 -19.03 4.36
C TYR A 263 14.94 -18.28 5.69
N PRO A 264 15.11 -18.97 6.83
CA PRO A 264 15.16 -18.28 8.12
C PRO A 264 16.42 -17.43 8.20
N GLY A 265 16.23 -16.11 8.28
CA GLY A 265 17.32 -15.16 8.42
C GLY A 265 16.83 -13.79 8.92
N PRO A 266 17.70 -12.95 9.51
CA PRO A 266 17.30 -11.67 10.08
C PRO A 266 16.61 -10.75 9.06
N LYS A 267 17.06 -10.77 7.80
CA LYS A 267 16.45 -9.99 6.72
C LYS A 267 15.06 -10.52 6.34
N GLU A 268 14.85 -11.83 6.32
CA GLU A 268 13.55 -12.45 6.04
C GLU A 268 12.53 -12.17 7.14
N PHE A 269 12.96 -12.08 8.40
CA PHE A 269 12.09 -11.59 9.48
C PHE A 269 11.69 -10.12 9.28
N ALA A 270 12.61 -9.27 8.86
CA ALA A 270 12.30 -7.87 8.55
C ALA A 270 11.32 -7.74 7.36
N MET A 271 11.49 -8.58 6.34
CA MET A 271 10.58 -8.65 5.19
C MET A 271 9.20 -9.20 5.59
N LEU A 272 9.15 -10.23 6.44
CA LEU A 272 7.88 -10.73 7.01
C LEU A 272 7.16 -9.65 7.80
N LEU A 273 7.89 -8.86 8.60
CA LEU A 273 7.32 -7.70 9.30
C LEU A 273 6.75 -6.68 8.31
N PHE A 274 7.49 -6.34 7.26
CA PHE A 274 7.03 -5.43 6.21
C PHE A 274 5.73 -5.91 5.54
N VAL A 275 5.68 -7.19 5.13
CA VAL A 275 4.48 -7.80 4.55
C VAL A 275 3.33 -7.80 5.54
N GLY A 276 3.60 -8.14 6.81
CA GLY A 276 2.62 -8.09 7.88
C GLY A 276 2.02 -6.71 8.07
N LEU A 277 2.81 -5.64 7.95
CA LEU A 277 2.33 -4.25 7.98
C LEU A 277 1.47 -3.91 6.77
N ALA A 278 1.86 -4.36 5.57
CA ALA A 278 1.08 -4.18 4.35
C ALA A 278 -0.30 -4.82 4.48
N VAL A 279 -0.37 -6.11 4.87
CA VAL A 279 -1.63 -6.84 5.11
C VAL A 279 -2.45 -6.17 6.21
N ALA A 280 -1.82 -5.81 7.32
CA ALA A 280 -2.50 -5.20 8.45
C ALA A 280 -3.05 -3.80 8.14
N SER A 281 -2.48 -3.10 7.15
CA SER A 281 -3.04 -1.82 6.68
C SER A 281 -4.45 -2.02 6.11
N VAL A 282 -4.71 -3.14 5.43
CA VAL A 282 -5.98 -3.40 4.74
C VAL A 282 -7.00 -4.08 5.66
N PHE A 283 -6.56 -5.10 6.39
CA PHE A 283 -7.44 -5.92 7.23
C PHE A 283 -7.45 -5.49 8.70
N GLY A 284 -6.70 -4.44 9.07
CA GLY A 284 -6.77 -3.84 10.40
C GLY A 284 -8.19 -3.41 10.74
N ARG A 285 -8.67 -3.76 11.95
CA ARG A 285 -10.04 -3.42 12.41
C ARG A 285 -10.31 -1.93 12.16
N LYS A 286 -11.42 -1.62 11.47
CA LYS A 286 -11.86 -0.24 11.25
C LYS A 286 -12.00 0.49 12.60
N SER A 287 -11.64 1.76 12.62
CA SER A 287 -12.06 2.64 13.71
C SER A 287 -13.54 2.99 13.45
N PHE A 288 -14.37 3.04 14.49
CA PHE A 288 -15.79 3.42 14.45
C PHE A 288 -15.96 4.91 14.10
N HIS A 289 -15.39 5.38 13.00
CA HIS A 289 -15.55 6.75 12.53
C HIS A 289 -16.13 6.70 11.13
N GLU A 290 -17.38 7.14 11.05
CA GLU A 290 -18.14 7.32 9.82
C GLU A 290 -17.65 8.58 9.12
N GLY A 291 -17.27 8.47 7.84
CA GLY A 291 -16.98 9.63 7.01
C GLY A 291 -16.34 9.29 5.68
N ASN A 292 -16.66 10.08 4.66
CA ASN A 292 -16.18 9.92 3.27
C ASN A 292 -14.63 9.90 3.12
N ARG A 293 -13.89 10.43 4.11
CA ARG A 293 -12.41 10.40 4.11
C ARG A 293 -11.82 9.04 4.49
N THR A 294 -12.46 8.26 5.36
CA THR A 294 -11.98 6.90 5.67
C THR A 294 -12.12 5.99 4.45
N ASP A 295 -13.08 6.30 3.58
CA ASP A 295 -13.36 5.53 2.38
C ASP A 295 -12.26 5.63 1.32
N ALA A 296 -11.72 6.82 1.11
CA ALA A 296 -10.58 7.04 0.22
C ALA A 296 -9.32 6.36 0.72
N VAL A 297 -9.07 6.39 2.05
CA VAL A 297 -7.92 5.71 2.66
C VAL A 297 -8.09 4.18 2.55
N ASP A 298 -9.30 3.67 2.77
CA ASP A 298 -9.61 2.25 2.59
C ASP A 298 -9.49 1.81 1.12
N LEU A 299 -9.80 2.68 0.16
CA LEU A 299 -9.60 2.42 -1.28
C LEU A 299 -8.12 2.24 -1.61
N LEU A 300 -7.27 3.20 -1.23
CA LEU A 300 -5.82 3.12 -1.47
C LEU A 300 -5.17 1.93 -0.74
N ALA A 301 -5.65 1.58 0.45
CA ALA A 301 -5.20 0.38 1.14
C ALA A 301 -5.63 -0.90 0.38
N SER A 302 -6.81 -0.94 -0.22
CA SER A 302 -7.26 -2.10 -0.99
C SER A 302 -6.43 -2.32 -2.26
N LEU A 303 -5.92 -1.24 -2.86
CA LEU A 303 -4.97 -1.29 -3.98
C LEU A 303 -3.66 -2.01 -3.62
N VAL A 304 -3.22 -1.95 -2.36
CA VAL A 304 -2.05 -2.71 -1.88
C VAL A 304 -2.27 -4.22 -2.02
N ILE A 305 -3.49 -4.72 -1.80
CA ILE A 305 -3.81 -6.14 -2.05
C ILE A 305 -3.78 -6.45 -3.54
N GLY A 306 -4.18 -5.51 -4.40
CA GLY A 306 -4.01 -5.64 -5.84
C GLY A 306 -2.54 -5.87 -6.22
N HIS A 307 -1.63 -5.03 -5.69
CA HIS A 307 -0.19 -5.19 -5.88
C HIS A 307 0.30 -6.55 -5.35
N MET A 308 -0.09 -6.92 -4.13
CA MET A 308 0.30 -8.21 -3.56
C MET A 308 -0.17 -9.39 -4.40
N ALA A 309 -1.45 -9.42 -4.79
CA ALA A 309 -2.05 -10.53 -5.54
C ALA A 309 -1.41 -10.69 -6.92
N VAL A 310 -1.21 -9.59 -7.64
CA VAL A 310 -0.54 -9.64 -8.94
C VAL A 310 0.93 -10.02 -8.81
N SER A 311 1.62 -9.57 -7.76
CA SER A 311 2.98 -10.00 -7.50
C SER A 311 3.08 -11.52 -7.25
N MET A 312 2.07 -12.17 -6.67
CA MET A 312 2.07 -13.63 -6.52
C MET A 312 2.02 -14.37 -7.86
N LEU A 313 1.60 -13.72 -8.95
CA LEU A 313 1.63 -14.31 -10.29
C LEU A 313 3.03 -14.21 -10.91
N PHE A 314 3.63 -13.02 -10.83
CA PHE A 314 4.78 -12.67 -11.67
C PHE A 314 6.12 -12.61 -10.95
N GLU A 315 6.16 -12.43 -9.62
CA GLU A 315 7.42 -12.21 -8.93
C GLU A 315 8.17 -13.52 -8.70
N PRO A 316 9.42 -13.63 -9.20
CA PRO A 316 10.21 -14.85 -9.09
C PRO A 316 10.84 -15.01 -7.71
N ASP A 317 10.96 -13.93 -6.94
CA ASP A 317 11.72 -13.90 -5.70
C ASP A 317 11.22 -12.86 -4.70
N LEU A 318 11.76 -12.95 -3.48
CA LEU A 318 11.38 -12.07 -2.37
C LEU A 318 11.86 -10.63 -2.56
N GLY A 319 13.04 -10.41 -3.15
CA GLY A 319 13.60 -9.08 -3.35
C GLY A 319 12.76 -8.25 -4.32
N SER A 320 12.40 -8.83 -5.46
CA SER A 320 11.55 -8.23 -6.46
C SER A 320 10.13 -7.98 -5.93
N TYR A 321 9.58 -8.93 -5.18
CA TYR A 321 8.29 -8.74 -4.50
C TYR A 321 8.30 -7.55 -3.53
N ILE A 322 9.30 -7.46 -2.64
CA ILE A 322 9.40 -6.35 -1.68
C ILE A 322 9.63 -5.01 -2.39
N ARG A 323 10.42 -4.98 -3.47
CA ARG A 323 10.61 -3.80 -4.31
C ARG A 323 9.26 -3.28 -4.85
N HIS A 324 8.47 -4.14 -5.50
CA HIS A 324 7.18 -3.75 -6.07
C HIS A 324 6.19 -3.34 -4.98
N LEU A 325 6.07 -4.12 -3.91
CA LEU A 325 5.15 -3.80 -2.81
C LEU A 325 5.54 -2.52 -2.06
N SER A 326 6.84 -2.21 -1.94
CA SER A 326 7.31 -1.01 -1.27
C SER A 326 7.04 0.28 -2.03
N SER A 327 6.80 0.21 -3.35
CA SER A 327 6.38 1.36 -4.15
C SER A 327 5.05 1.97 -3.68
N VAL A 328 4.17 1.16 -3.07
CA VAL A 328 2.88 1.58 -2.51
C VAL A 328 2.86 1.66 -0.98
N ALA A 329 4.03 1.62 -0.33
CA ALA A 329 4.16 1.66 1.12
C ALA A 329 3.54 2.92 1.76
N LEU A 330 3.45 4.04 1.01
CA LEU A 330 2.80 5.26 1.48
C LEU A 330 1.31 5.04 1.77
N SER A 331 0.61 4.28 0.92
CA SER A 331 -0.80 3.91 1.12
C SER A 331 -0.98 3.10 2.40
N CYS A 332 -0.06 2.16 2.67
CA CYS A 332 -0.03 1.36 3.90
C CYS A 332 0.15 2.26 5.12
N ALA A 333 1.21 3.07 5.14
CA ALA A 333 1.54 3.97 6.23
C ALA A 333 0.40 4.94 6.53
N TRP A 334 -0.20 5.51 5.49
CA TRP A 334 -1.31 6.44 5.64
C TRP A 334 -2.48 5.75 6.35
N ARG A 335 -2.89 4.56 5.88
CA ARG A 335 -3.98 3.78 6.50
C ARG A 335 -3.69 3.36 7.93
N LEU A 336 -2.47 2.90 8.22
CA LEU A 336 -2.04 2.51 9.56
C LEU A 336 -2.08 3.68 10.54
N ASN A 337 -1.64 4.87 10.12
CA ASN A 337 -1.73 6.08 10.94
C ASN A 337 -3.19 6.52 11.21
N TYR A 338 -4.13 6.20 10.32
CA TYR A 338 -5.57 6.37 10.57
C TYR A 338 -6.17 5.35 11.54
N LEU A 339 -5.56 4.18 11.71
CA LEU A 339 -5.98 3.16 12.68
C LEU A 339 -5.56 3.49 14.12
N GLY A 340 -4.61 4.40 14.30
CA GLY A 340 -4.18 4.85 15.62
C GLY A 340 -5.29 5.58 16.38
N PRO A 341 -5.36 5.48 17.72
CA PRO A 341 -6.37 6.16 18.51
C PRO A 341 -6.22 7.68 18.40
N ARG A 342 -7.14 8.34 17.68
CA ARG A 342 -7.50 9.72 17.98
C ARG A 342 -8.35 9.68 19.23
N ARG A 343 -7.95 10.41 20.28
CA ARG A 343 -8.82 10.59 21.44
C ARG A 343 -10.16 11.09 20.88
N VAL A 344 -11.23 10.33 21.13
CA VAL A 344 -12.52 10.92 21.43
C VAL A 344 -12.19 12.03 22.42
N GLY A 345 -12.54 13.27 22.08
CA GLY A 345 -12.21 14.42 22.88
C GLY A 345 -12.44 14.08 24.33
N ALA A 346 -11.43 14.38 25.18
CA ALA A 346 -11.71 14.59 26.58
C ALA A 346 -12.91 15.54 26.58
N SER A 347 -14.08 15.01 26.95
CA SER A 347 -15.29 15.80 27.03
C SER A 347 -14.95 16.99 27.90
N ARG A 348 -15.30 18.14 27.36
CA ARG A 348 -14.96 19.48 27.80
C ARG A 348 -15.79 19.85 29.05
N ASN A 349 -15.89 18.93 30.03
CA ASN A 349 -16.81 19.00 31.17
C ASN A 349 -16.14 18.88 32.55
N VAL A 350 -14.82 19.10 32.69
CA VAL A 350 -14.17 19.06 34.02
C VAL A 350 -13.68 20.44 34.50
N LEU A 351 -14.05 21.53 33.82
CA LEU A 351 -13.74 22.90 34.27
C LEU A 351 -14.96 23.82 34.15
N THR A 352 -16.07 23.42 34.75
CA THR A 352 -17.01 24.39 35.33
C THR A 352 -17.31 23.94 36.75
N GLY A 353 -16.49 24.41 37.68
CA GLY A 353 -16.85 24.43 39.10
C GLY A 353 -18.07 25.31 39.30
N ARG A 354 -19.26 24.73 39.11
CA ARG A 354 -20.48 25.26 39.70
C ARG A 354 -20.85 24.33 40.85
N PRO A 355 -20.90 24.82 42.10
CA PRO A 355 -21.42 24.02 43.19
C PRO A 355 -22.86 23.65 42.87
N ARG A 356 -23.15 22.35 43.03
CA ARG A 356 -24.50 21.80 42.97
C ARG A 356 -25.20 22.35 44.22
N ILE A 357 -26.02 23.38 44.05
CA ILE A 357 -26.91 23.86 45.12
C ILE A 357 -27.96 22.76 45.30
N ASP A 358 -27.87 22.07 46.43
CA ASP A 358 -28.96 21.30 47.00
C ASP A 358 -30.13 22.25 47.28
N SER A 359 -31.19 22.15 46.48
CA SER A 359 -32.51 22.64 46.87
C SER A 359 -33.36 21.42 47.23
N GLY A 360 -33.40 21.13 48.52
CA GLY A 360 -34.28 20.15 49.12
C GLY A 360 -35.76 20.50 48.97
N SER A 361 -36.56 19.45 49.16
CA SER A 361 -37.87 19.44 49.80
C SER A 361 -38.87 20.54 49.44
N ARG A 362 -39.87 20.16 48.64
CA ARG A 362 -41.26 20.50 48.95
C ARG A 362 -42.19 19.40 48.46
N GLU A 363 -42.43 18.47 49.39
CA GLU A 363 -43.66 17.69 49.47
C GLU A 363 -44.84 18.65 49.70
N SER A 364 -45.96 18.29 49.06
CA SER A 364 -47.33 18.25 49.59
C SER A 364 -48.40 18.95 48.74
N ILE A 365 -49.29 18.09 48.23
CA ILE A 365 -50.75 18.15 48.38
C ILE A 365 -51.45 19.40 47.78
N ASN A 366 -52.14 19.21 46.64
CA ASN A 366 -53.60 19.37 46.69
C ASN A 366 -54.37 18.68 45.55
N ARG A 367 -55.40 17.95 46.01
CA ARG A 367 -56.55 17.39 45.30
C ARG A 367 -57.33 18.44 44.50
N ARG A 368 -57.87 18.02 43.36
CA ARG A 368 -59.29 18.18 42.91
C ARG A 368 -59.39 17.47 41.55
N GLU A 369 -59.94 16.26 41.48
CA GLU A 369 -61.37 15.97 41.29
C GLU A 369 -62.06 16.77 40.16
N ASN A 370 -62.62 15.98 39.24
CA ASN A 370 -63.94 16.13 38.62
C ASN A 370 -64.08 16.65 37.17
N ILE A 371 -64.72 15.77 36.38
CA ILE A 371 -65.73 15.99 35.33
C ILE A 371 -65.29 15.68 33.88
N HIS A 372 -65.67 14.47 33.45
CA HIS A 372 -66.17 14.19 32.10
C HIS A 372 -67.50 14.93 31.87
N PRO A 373 -67.79 15.43 30.66
CA PRO A 373 -68.52 14.55 29.74
C PRO A 373 -68.19 14.70 28.24
N THR A 374 -68.33 13.57 27.56
CA THR A 374 -68.94 13.35 26.25
C THR A 374 -69.52 14.56 25.51
N LYS A 375 -69.16 14.69 24.21
CA LYS A 375 -70.15 14.88 23.15
C LYS A 375 -69.60 14.45 21.78
N VAL A 376 -70.18 13.33 21.32
CA VAL A 376 -70.42 13.00 19.92
C VAL A 376 -71.43 14.01 19.36
N GLN A 377 -71.24 14.52 18.13
CA GLN A 377 -72.28 14.61 17.09
C GLN A 377 -71.81 15.34 15.80
N HIS A 378 -72.04 14.64 14.69
CA HIS A 378 -72.39 15.07 13.32
C HIS A 378 -71.51 16.07 12.55
N LEU A 379 -70.85 15.56 11.50
CA LEU A 379 -71.40 15.51 10.14
C LEU A 379 -70.72 14.42 9.31
#